data_AF-A0A961JI43-F1
#
_entry.id   AF-A0A961JI43-F1
#
_cell.length_a   1.000
_cell.length_b   1.000
_cell.length_c   1.000
_cell.angle_alpha   90.00
_cell.angle_beta   90.00
_cell.angle_gamma   90.00
#
_symmetry.space_group_name_H-M   'P 1'
#
loop_
_entity.id
_entity.type
_entity.pdbx_description
1 polymer ?
#
loop_
_entity_poly.entity_id
_entity_poly.type
_entity_poly.pdbx_seq_one_letter_code
_entity_poly.pdbx_strand_id
1 'polypeptide(L)'
;PWFWSDQYDVKLQIAGLNTGYDRIVTRQGEGATASFWYYRGDTLLAVDAMNDPRGYMIGKRLIEAGRSPDPAAVADPATDLKSLM
;
A
#
# COMPACT_ATOMS: atom_id res chain seq x y z
N PRO A 1 -2.00 -10.89 -7.25
CA PRO A 1 -2.60 -11.77 -6.20
C PRO A 1 -2.96 -10.93 -4.97
N TRP A 2 -3.76 -11.47 -4.04
CA TRP A 2 -4.10 -10.81 -2.79
C TRP A 2 -4.20 -11.82 -1.64
N PHE A 3 -3.99 -11.36 -0.42
CA PHE A 3 -4.04 -12.15 0.82
C PHE A 3 -4.58 -11.29 1.97
N TRP A 4 -5.07 -11.93 3.03
CA TRP A 4 -5.45 -11.25 4.27
C TRP A 4 -5.23 -12.15 5.47
N SER A 5 -5.03 -11.54 6.64
CA SER A 5 -4.88 -12.22 7.92
C SER A 5 -5.47 -11.33 9.01
N ASP A 6 -6.24 -11.92 9.91
CA ASP A 6 -6.62 -11.29 11.17
C ASP A 6 -5.68 -11.81 12.27
N GLN A 7 -4.92 -10.93 12.90
CA GLN A 7 -4.02 -11.25 14.02
C GLN A 7 -4.31 -10.31 15.17
N TYR A 8 -4.94 -10.83 16.23
CA TYR A 8 -5.40 -10.02 17.35
C TYR A 8 -6.29 -8.86 16.88
N ASP A 9 -5.90 -7.62 17.18
CA ASP A 9 -6.55 -6.36 16.79
C ASP A 9 -6.07 -5.81 15.44
N VAL A 10 -5.23 -6.55 14.71
CA VAL A 10 -4.69 -6.14 13.42
C VAL A 10 -5.36 -6.90 12.28
N LYS A 11 -5.99 -6.13 11.38
CA LYS A 11 -6.44 -6.60 10.07
C LYS A 11 -5.35 -6.33 9.05
N LEU A 12 -4.63 -7.38 8.65
CA LEU A 12 -3.60 -7.30 7.62
C LEU A 12 -4.19 -7.68 6.26
N GLN A 13 -4.02 -6.81 5.27
CA GLN A 13 -4.44 -7.03 3.88
C GLN A 13 -3.27 -6.78 2.94
N ILE A 14 -3.02 -7.71 2.01
CA ILE A 14 -1.86 -7.67 1.10
C ILE A 14 -2.34 -7.75 -0.34
N ALA A 15 -1.77 -6.92 -1.21
CA ALA A 15 -1.96 -6.96 -2.66
C ALA A 15 -0.61 -6.97 -3.38
N GLY A 16 -0.49 -7.76 -4.45
CA GLY A 16 0.73 -7.86 -5.25
C GLY A 16 1.73 -8.89 -4.73
N LEU A 17 2.93 -8.89 -5.31
CA LEU A 17 4.07 -9.70 -4.86
C LEU A 17 5.26 -8.75 -4.72
N ASN A 18 5.81 -8.64 -3.51
CA ASN A 18 6.87 -7.67 -3.24
C ASN A 18 8.25 -8.12 -3.76
N THR A 19 8.43 -9.36 -4.22
CA THR A 19 9.74 -9.90 -4.62
C THR A 19 10.57 -8.95 -5.51
N GLY A 20 11.76 -8.60 -5.02
CA GLY A 20 12.72 -7.73 -5.69
C GLY A 20 12.35 -6.25 -5.70
N TYR A 21 11.54 -5.79 -4.74
CA TYR A 21 11.47 -4.37 -4.41
C TYR A 21 12.86 -3.83 -4.05
N ASP A 22 13.09 -2.54 -4.30
CA ASP A 22 14.28 -1.80 -3.87
C ASP A 22 13.95 -0.69 -2.87
N ARG A 23 12.67 -0.34 -2.73
CA ARG A 23 12.19 0.69 -1.81
C ARG A 23 10.87 0.31 -1.17
N ILE A 24 10.74 0.63 0.11
CA ILE A 24 9.47 0.61 0.85
C ILE A 24 9.08 2.04 1.16
N VAL A 25 7.86 2.42 0.80
CA VAL A 25 7.23 3.67 1.22
C VAL A 25 6.26 3.35 2.34
N THR A 26 6.51 3.91 3.52
CA THR A 26 5.63 3.77 4.67
C THR A 26 4.68 4.94 4.74
N ARG A 27 3.38 4.65 4.84
CA ARG A 27 2.34 5.62 5.15
C ARG A 27 1.78 5.30 6.53
N GLN A 28 2.01 6.20 7.49
CA GLN A 28 1.45 6.07 8.83
C GLN A 28 0.06 6.71 8.90
N GLY A 29 -0.89 6.00 9.49
CA GLY A 29 -2.21 6.50 9.84
C GLY A 29 -2.32 6.79 11.34
N GLU A 30 -3.55 6.92 11.82
CA GLU A 30 -3.82 7.08 13.26
C GLU A 30 -3.74 5.75 14.00
N GLY A 31 -3.24 5.78 15.24
CA GLY A 31 -3.16 4.60 16.11
C GLY A 31 -2.30 3.49 15.52
N ALA A 32 -2.86 2.27 15.44
CA ALA A 32 -2.20 1.09 14.88
C ALA A 32 -2.44 0.90 13.37
N THR A 33 -2.66 2.00 12.64
CA THR A 33 -2.93 2.00 11.20
C THR A 33 -1.65 2.34 10.43
N ALA A 34 -1.26 1.48 9.49
CA ALA A 34 -0.15 1.78 8.59
C ALA A 34 -0.26 0.98 7.28
N SER A 35 0.32 1.51 6.20
CA SER A 35 0.55 0.74 4.98
C SER A 35 1.98 0.87 4.47
N PHE A 36 2.48 -0.21 3.87
CA PHE A 36 3.80 -0.33 3.29
C PHE A 36 3.65 -0.63 1.80
N TRP A 37 4.25 0.23 0.98
CA TRP A 37 4.13 0.19 -0.47
C TRP A 37 5.50 -0.14 -1.06
N TYR A 38 5.56 -1.25 -1.79
CA TYR A 38 6.82 -1.81 -2.28
C TYR A 38 7.04 -1.38 -3.72
N TYR A 39 8.15 -0.70 -3.96
CA TYR A 39 8.54 -0.21 -5.28
C TYR A 39 9.82 -0.89 -5.78
N ARG A 40 9.92 -0.99 -7.10
CA ARG A 40 11.19 -1.18 -7.83
C ARG A 40 11.35 -0.01 -8.79
N GLY A 41 12.30 0.87 -8.52
CA GLY A 41 12.35 2.19 -9.16
C GLY A 41 11.01 2.90 -8.98
N ASP A 42 10.38 3.30 -10.09
CA ASP A 42 9.08 3.96 -10.09
C ASP A 42 7.90 2.98 -10.20
N THR A 43 8.14 1.66 -10.19
CA THR A 43 7.08 0.65 -10.36
C THR A 43 6.54 0.18 -9.02
N LEU A 44 5.24 0.34 -8.77
CA LEU A 44 4.56 -0.23 -7.62
C LEU A 44 4.34 -1.74 -7.82
N LEU A 45 4.88 -2.55 -6.91
CA LEU A 45 4.82 -4.03 -6.98
C LEU A 45 3.77 -4.62 -6.03
N ALA A 46 3.68 -4.08 -4.82
CA ALA A 46 2.83 -4.62 -3.76
C ALA A 46 2.48 -3.58 -2.70
N VAL A 47 1.43 -3.88 -1.92
CA VAL A 47 1.03 -3.13 -0.72
C VAL A 47 0.69 -4.10 0.40
N ASP A 48 1.25 -3.87 1.58
CA ASP A 48 0.81 -4.47 2.84
C ASP A 48 0.12 -3.39 3.68
N ALA A 49 -1.13 -3.62 4.07
CA ALA A 49 -1.94 -2.66 4.80
C ALA A 49 -2.42 -3.25 6.13
N MET A 50 -2.03 -2.62 7.23
CA MET A 50 -2.42 -2.98 8.60
C MET A 50 -3.47 -1.97 9.07
N ASN A 51 -4.70 -2.43 9.30
CA ASN A 51 -5.85 -1.59 9.65
C ASN A 51 -6.11 -0.43 8.67
N ASP A 52 -5.55 -0.50 7.45
CA ASP A 52 -5.68 0.51 6.40
C ASP A 52 -6.42 -0.04 5.16
N PRO A 53 -7.75 -0.27 5.26
CA PRO A 53 -8.52 -0.81 4.15
C PRO A 53 -8.53 0.11 2.92
N ARG A 54 -8.36 1.43 3.13
CA ARG A 54 -8.29 2.40 2.03
C ARG A 54 -6.98 2.25 1.27
N GLY A 55 -5.85 2.18 1.96
CA GLY A 55 -4.54 1.90 1.36
C GLY A 55 -4.54 0.60 0.56
N TYR A 56 -5.09 -0.48 1.14
CA TYR A 56 -5.25 -1.76 0.44
C TYR A 56 -6.05 -1.63 -0.86
N MET A 57 -7.25 -1.05 -0.79
CA MET A 57 -8.15 -0.97 -1.95
C MET A 57 -7.58 -0.13 -3.09
N ILE A 58 -6.94 1.00 -2.77
CA ILE A 58 -6.29 1.86 -3.76
C ILE A 58 -5.06 1.17 -4.34
N GLY A 59 -4.18 0.63 -3.49
CA GLY A 59 -2.97 -0.08 -3.90
C GLY A 59 -3.27 -1.26 -4.82
N LYS A 60 -4.26 -2.08 -4.47
CA LYS A 60 -4.74 -3.19 -5.29
C LYS A 60 -5.17 -2.72 -6.68
N ARG A 61 -5.96 -1.66 -6.78
CA ARG A 61 -6.45 -1.12 -8.06
C ARG A 61 -5.32 -0.55 -8.93
N LEU A 62 -4.37 0.15 -8.32
CA LEU A 62 -3.19 0.67 -9.01
C LEU A 62 -2.34 -0.46 -9.59
N ILE A 63 -2.07 -1.50 -8.79
CA ILE A 63 -1.34 -2.69 -9.23
C ILE A 63 -2.07 -3.41 -10.37
N GLU A 64 -3.39 -3.61 -10.25
CA GLU A 64 -4.21 -4.25 -11.30
C GLU A 64 -4.23 -3.42 -12.60
N ALA A 65 -4.14 -2.09 -12.49
CA ALA A 65 -4.08 -1.18 -13.63
C ALA A 65 -2.66 -0.99 -14.19
N GLY A 66 -1.62 -1.57 -13.58
CA GLY A 66 -0.23 -1.34 -13.95
C GLY A 66 0.22 0.12 -13.75
N ARG A 67 -0.39 0.83 -12.81
CA ARG A 67 -0.12 2.24 -12.50
C ARG A 67 0.66 2.37 -11.20
N SER A 68 1.62 3.29 -11.22
CA SER A 68 2.47 3.56 -10.06
C SER A 68 2.34 5.03 -9.68
N PRO A 69 1.78 5.34 -8.50
CA PRO A 69 1.70 6.71 -8.02
C PRO A 69 3.08 7.17 -7.55
N ASP A 70 3.25 8.49 -7.40
CA ASP A 70 4.47 9.07 -6.82
C ASP A 70 4.67 8.56 -5.38
N PRO A 71 5.81 7.91 -5.07
CA PRO A 71 6.21 7.54 -3.72
C PRO A 71 6.03 8.64 -2.67
N ALA A 72 6.35 9.90 -3.00
CA ALA A 72 6.24 11.01 -2.07
C ALA A 72 4.78 11.32 -1.72
N ALA A 73 3.89 11.29 -2.71
CA ALA A 73 2.46 11.49 -2.49
C ALA A 73 1.85 10.36 -1.65
N VAL A 74 2.29 9.11 -1.85
CA VAL A 74 1.86 7.97 -1.03
C VAL A 74 2.32 8.12 0.43
N ALA A 75 3.55 8.58 0.66
CA ALA A 75 4.12 8.76 1.99
C ALA A 75 3.37 9.82 2.81
N ASP A 76 2.90 10.90 2.16
CA ASP A 76 2.23 12.02 2.83
C ASP A 76 0.82 11.66 3.32
N PRO A 77 0.59 11.58 4.65
CA PRO A 77 -0.72 11.26 5.22
C PRO A 77 -1.85 12.23 4.82
N ALA A 78 -1.52 13.46 4.40
CA ALA A 78 -2.49 14.46 3.96
C ALA A 78 -3.01 14.21 2.54
N THR A 79 -2.29 13.44 1.71
CA THR A 79 -2.72 13.08 0.35
C THR A 79 -4.01 12.27 0.39
N ASP A 80 -5.01 12.67 -0.39
CA ASP A 80 -6.15 11.81 -0.69
C ASP A 80 -5.70 10.67 -1.61
N LEU A 81 -5.52 9.47 -1.06
CA LEU A 81 -5.13 8.29 -1.85
C LEU A 81 -6.05 8.03 -3.05
N LYS A 82 -7.32 8.44 -2.99
CA LYS A 82 -8.26 8.25 -4.11
C LYS A 82 -7.86 9.10 -5.33
N SER A 83 -7.21 10.24 -5.15
CA SER A 83 -6.75 11.10 -6.25
C SER A 83 -5.53 10.54 -6.99
N LEU A 84 -4.92 9.47 -6.47
CA LEU A 84 -3.78 8.80 -7.10
C LEU A 84 -4.21 7.75 -8.16
N MET A 85 -5.50 7.40 -8.19
CA MET A 85 -6.12 6.50 -9.18
C MET A 85 -6.43 7.18 -10.50
#